data_AF-A0A2G9P5M1-F1
#
_entry.id   AF-A0A2G9P5M1-F1
#
_cell.length_a   1.000
_cell.length_b   1.000
_cell.length_c   1.000
_cell.angle_alpha   90.00
_cell.angle_beta   90.00
_cell.angle_gamma   90.00
#
_symmetry.space_group_name_H-M   'P 1'
#
loop_
_entity.id
_entity.type
_entity.pdbx_description
1 polymer ?
#
loop_
_entity_poly.entity_id
_entity_poly.type
_entity_poly.pdbx_seq_one_letter_code
_entity_poly.pdbx_strand_id
1 'polypeptide(L)'
;MVCHGEHTYLFAQAIMSILAQEEQGGSAMRRIAQEVQRFAHEKGHDASQITLALGTAAAYPRACQALGAMLSKGALNPADITVLYKMFTSMDAPPVELIRVPAFLDLFMQSLFKPGAKINQDHKHKYIHILAYAAGVVETWKKVRCNSSSKCVSLFYLFFIVLAITVFWL
;
A
#
# COMPACT_ATOMS: atom_id res chain seq x y z
N MET A 1 -21.05 12.81 -7.94
CA MET A 1 -20.46 13.93 -8.70
C MET A 1 -19.02 13.61 -9.14
N VAL A 2 -18.10 13.29 -8.21
CA VAL A 2 -16.69 13.02 -8.54
C VAL A 2 -16.48 11.71 -9.31
N CYS A 3 -17.17 10.63 -8.96
CA CYS A 3 -17.09 9.33 -9.63
C CYS A 3 -18.06 9.17 -10.81
N HIS A 4 -18.51 10.28 -11.42
CA HIS A 4 -19.44 10.21 -12.58
C HIS A 4 -18.70 10.00 -13.91
N GLY A 5 -17.45 10.47 -14.00
CA GLY A 5 -16.58 10.26 -15.16
C GLY A 5 -15.13 10.12 -14.72
N GLU A 6 -14.32 9.48 -15.56
CA GLU A 6 -12.90 9.23 -15.25
C GLU A 6 -12.10 10.53 -15.19
N HIS A 7 -12.36 11.47 -16.11
CA HIS A 7 -11.67 12.77 -16.12
C HIS A 7 -11.99 13.62 -14.88
N THR A 8 -13.24 13.61 -14.41
CA THR A 8 -13.64 14.31 -13.18
C THR A 8 -13.05 13.66 -11.94
N TYR A 9 -12.95 12.33 -11.92
CA TYR A 9 -12.24 11.60 -10.87
C TYR A 9 -10.75 11.95 -10.84
N LEU A 10 -10.07 11.90 -12.00
CA LEU A 10 -8.65 12.24 -12.13
C LEU A 10 -8.37 13.67 -11.65
N PHE A 11 -9.18 14.63 -12.10
CA PHE A 11 -9.06 16.03 -11.70
C PHE A 11 -9.19 16.21 -10.19
N ALA A 12 -10.23 15.62 -9.58
CA ALA A 12 -10.43 15.70 -8.14
C ALA A 12 -9.29 15.03 -7.35
N GLN A 13 -8.84 13.84 -7.77
CA GLN A 13 -7.74 13.13 -7.12
C GLN A 13 -6.42 13.90 -7.25
N ALA A 14 -6.15 14.55 -8.37
CA ALA A 14 -4.97 15.41 -8.53
C ALA A 14 -4.99 16.58 -7.55
N ILE A 15 -6.12 17.27 -7.41
CA ILE A 15 -6.28 18.37 -6.43
C ILE A 15 -6.09 17.85 -5.01
N MET A 16 -6.74 16.74 -4.65
CA MET A 16 -6.60 16.15 -3.32
C MET A 16 -5.17 15.70 -3.02
N SER A 17 -4.42 15.22 -4.02
CA SER A 17 -3.01 14.85 -3.89
C SER A 17 -2.13 16.07 -3.59
N ILE A 18 -2.36 17.20 -4.27
CA ILE A 18 -1.63 18.45 -4.01
C ILE A 18 -1.94 18.96 -2.60
N LEU A 19 -3.22 19.03 -2.24
CA LEU A 19 -3.66 19.48 -0.91
C LEU A 19 -3.21 18.55 0.22
N ALA A 20 -3.00 17.26 -0.06
CA ALA A 20 -2.49 16.29 0.91
C ALA A 20 -0.99 16.46 1.23
N GLN A 21 -0.27 17.37 0.56
CA GLN A 21 1.13 17.72 0.86
C GLN A 21 1.26 18.75 1.98
N GLU A 22 0.17 19.43 2.35
CA GLU A 22 0.16 20.40 3.44
C GLU A 22 0.43 19.74 4.81
N GLU A 23 1.36 20.30 5.58
CA GLU A 23 1.71 19.78 6.91
C GLU A 23 0.52 19.85 7.89
N GLN A 24 -0.31 20.88 7.74
CA GLN A 24 -1.51 21.07 8.54
C GLN A 24 -2.74 20.65 7.74
N GLY A 25 -3.35 19.53 8.13
CA GLY A 25 -4.60 19.05 7.54
C GLY A 25 -4.46 18.20 6.27
N GLY A 26 -3.25 18.01 5.73
CA GLY A 26 -3.02 17.14 4.57
C GLY A 26 -3.44 15.68 4.81
N SER A 27 -3.35 15.18 6.03
CA SER A 27 -3.82 13.84 6.41
C SER A 27 -5.34 13.68 6.26
N ALA A 28 -6.12 14.71 6.59
CA ALA A 28 -7.58 14.71 6.40
C ALA A 28 -7.92 14.68 4.91
N MET A 29 -7.21 15.44 4.10
CA MET A 29 -7.39 15.42 2.64
C MET A 29 -7.04 14.07 2.04
N ARG A 30 -5.93 13.47 2.48
CA ARG A 30 -5.55 12.11 2.07
C ARG A 30 -6.62 11.08 2.44
N ARG A 31 -7.25 11.23 3.62
CA ARG A 31 -8.35 10.35 4.02
C ARG A 31 -9.58 10.52 3.14
N ILE A 32 -9.96 11.75 2.80
CA ILE A 32 -11.07 12.01 1.87
C ILE A 32 -10.78 11.38 0.51
N ALA A 33 -9.56 11.54 -0.02
CA ALA A 33 -9.15 10.93 -1.28
C ALA A 33 -9.31 9.40 -1.29
N GLN A 34 -8.95 8.75 -0.18
CA GLN A 34 -9.11 7.30 0.01
C GLN A 34 -10.58 6.87 0.06
N GLU A 35 -11.46 7.63 0.72
CA GLU A 35 -12.90 7.32 0.73
C GLU A 35 -13.53 7.49 -0.66
N VAL A 36 -13.10 8.51 -1.42
CA VAL A 36 -13.54 8.69 -2.81
C VAL A 36 -13.08 7.53 -3.69
N GLN A 37 -11.85 7.05 -3.51
CA GLN A 37 -11.35 5.86 -4.21
C GLN A 37 -12.15 4.61 -3.84
N ARG A 38 -12.44 4.41 -2.55
CA ARG A 38 -13.26 3.30 -2.08
C ARG A 38 -14.65 3.33 -2.71
N PHE A 39 -15.30 4.48 -2.74
CA PHE A 39 -16.60 4.65 -3.39
C PHE A 39 -16.55 4.36 -4.90
N ALA A 40 -15.48 4.77 -5.59
CA ALA A 40 -15.29 4.45 -7.01
C ALA A 40 -15.21 2.93 -7.23
N HIS A 41 -14.48 2.22 -6.37
CA HIS A 41 -14.37 0.76 -6.41
C HIS A 41 -15.71 0.07 -6.13
N GLU A 42 -16.47 0.52 -5.13
CA GLU A 42 -17.82 0.00 -4.82
C GLU A 42 -18.81 0.21 -5.99
N LYS A 43 -18.59 1.22 -6.82
CA LYS A 43 -19.35 1.45 -8.06
C LYS A 43 -18.85 0.66 -9.27
N GLY A 44 -17.79 -0.14 -9.11
CA GLY A 44 -17.20 -0.97 -10.17
C GLY A 44 -16.23 -0.22 -11.09
N HIS A 45 -15.77 0.98 -10.73
CA HIS A 45 -14.75 1.69 -11.49
C HIS A 45 -13.34 1.25 -11.07
N ASP A 46 -12.49 0.90 -12.04
CA ASP A 46 -11.07 0.62 -11.77
C ASP A 46 -10.25 1.92 -11.72
N ALA A 47 -10.20 2.51 -10.53
CA ALA A 47 -9.40 3.71 -10.27
C ALA A 47 -7.92 3.39 -9.91
N SER A 48 -7.52 2.11 -9.92
CA SER A 48 -6.24 1.66 -9.34
C SER A 48 -5.04 2.29 -10.04
N GLN A 49 -5.08 2.40 -11.37
CA GLN A 49 -3.99 3.01 -12.14
C GLN A 49 -3.84 4.51 -11.85
N ILE A 50 -4.96 5.23 -11.70
CA ILE A 50 -4.94 6.66 -11.36
C ILE A 50 -4.32 6.86 -9.98
N THR A 51 -4.73 6.07 -8.98
CA THR A 51 -4.17 6.13 -7.62
C THR A 51 -2.65 5.89 -7.62
N LEU A 52 -2.18 4.90 -8.37
CA LEU A 52 -0.75 4.58 -8.44
C LEU A 52 0.05 5.64 -9.19
N ALA A 53 -0.52 6.23 -10.25
CA ALA A 53 0.12 7.29 -11.03
C ALA A 53 0.26 8.60 -10.25
N LEU A 54 -0.72 8.93 -9.41
CA LEU A 54 -0.71 10.14 -8.57
C LEU A 54 0.15 10.00 -7.31
N GLY A 55 0.54 8.77 -6.96
CA GLY A 55 1.43 8.48 -5.84
C GLY A 55 2.91 8.45 -6.23
N THR A 56 3.77 8.22 -5.24
CA THR A 56 5.21 8.01 -5.46
C THR A 56 5.54 6.62 -6.02
N ALA A 57 4.52 5.78 -6.20
CA ALA A 57 4.63 4.41 -6.72
C ALA A 57 5.24 4.32 -8.11
N ALA A 58 5.00 5.32 -8.97
CA ALA A 58 5.57 5.39 -10.31
C ALA A 58 7.11 5.33 -10.35
N ALA A 59 7.80 5.75 -9.28
CA ALA A 59 9.26 5.65 -9.16
C ALA A 59 9.77 4.21 -9.02
N TYR A 60 8.89 3.24 -8.73
CA TYR A 60 9.21 1.83 -8.55
C TYR A 60 8.37 0.95 -9.50
N PRO A 61 8.71 0.88 -10.80
CA PRO A 61 7.84 0.29 -11.83
C PRO A 61 7.38 -1.13 -11.54
N ARG A 62 8.29 -1.99 -11.04
CA ARG A 62 7.97 -3.40 -10.73
C ARG A 62 6.97 -3.54 -9.58
N ALA A 63 7.13 -2.75 -8.52
CA ALA A 63 6.21 -2.77 -7.39
C ALA A 63 4.87 -2.13 -7.78
N CYS A 64 4.90 -1.06 -8.57
CA CYS A 64 3.70 -0.42 -9.11
C CYS A 64 2.88 -1.38 -9.97
N GLN A 65 3.53 -2.13 -10.87
CA GLN A 65 2.87 -3.13 -11.71
C GLN A 65 2.22 -4.25 -10.88
N ALA A 66 2.95 -4.80 -9.91
CA ALA A 66 2.44 -5.85 -9.02
C ALA A 66 1.24 -5.36 -8.19
N LEU A 67 1.34 -4.15 -7.61
CA LEU A 67 0.25 -3.53 -6.85
C LEU A 67 -0.96 -3.23 -7.74
N GLY A 68 -0.74 -2.67 -8.93
CA GLY A 68 -1.81 -2.37 -9.88
C GLY A 68 -2.56 -3.61 -10.32
N ALA A 69 -1.86 -4.71 -10.60
CA ALA A 69 -2.48 -5.98 -10.98
C ALA A 69 -3.35 -6.57 -9.85
N MET A 70 -2.89 -6.50 -8.59
CA MET A 70 -3.66 -6.99 -7.44
C MET A 70 -4.86 -6.09 -7.10
N LEU A 71 -4.69 -4.77 -7.17
CA LEU A 71 -5.76 -3.79 -6.90
C LEU A 71 -6.85 -3.85 -7.97
N SER A 72 -6.49 -3.89 -9.25
CA SER A 72 -7.43 -3.98 -10.37
C SER A 72 -8.24 -5.29 -10.31
N LYS A 73 -7.62 -6.41 -9.94
CA LYS A 73 -8.31 -7.70 -9.75
C LYS A 73 -9.10 -7.80 -8.45
N GLY A 74 -8.86 -6.92 -7.47
CA GLY A 74 -9.43 -7.04 -6.12
C GLY A 74 -9.02 -8.33 -5.39
N ALA A 75 -7.83 -8.88 -5.68
CA ALA A 75 -7.36 -10.13 -5.10
C ALA A 75 -5.83 -10.22 -5.04
N LEU A 76 -5.31 -10.79 -3.95
CA LEU A 76 -3.89 -11.08 -3.82
C LEU A 76 -3.52 -12.33 -4.63
N ASN A 77 -2.40 -12.28 -5.36
CA ASN A 77 -1.87 -13.44 -6.04
C ASN A 77 -0.44 -13.78 -5.59
N PRO A 78 -0.05 -15.07 -5.57
CA PRO A 78 1.24 -15.48 -5.03
C PRO A 78 2.46 -14.97 -5.82
N ALA A 79 2.29 -14.73 -7.13
CA ALA A 79 3.35 -14.26 -8.01
C ALA A 79 3.76 -12.82 -7.67
N ASP A 80 2.80 -11.90 -7.65
CA ASP A 80 3.01 -10.49 -7.34
C ASP A 80 3.43 -10.30 -5.88
N ILE A 81 2.88 -11.09 -4.94
CA ILE A 81 3.35 -11.11 -3.54
C ILE A 81 4.81 -11.56 -3.44
N THR A 82 5.24 -12.53 -4.26
CA THR A 82 6.65 -12.96 -4.26
C THR A 82 7.56 -11.87 -4.83
N VAL A 83 7.10 -11.09 -5.82
CA VAL A 83 7.84 -9.92 -6.33
C VAL A 83 8.01 -8.88 -5.23
N LEU A 84 6.91 -8.48 -4.57
CA LEU A 84 6.97 -7.51 -3.47
C LEU A 84 7.84 -8.01 -2.33
N TYR A 85 7.71 -9.28 -1.93
CA TYR A 85 8.52 -9.88 -0.87
C TYR A 85 10.01 -9.76 -1.16
N LYS A 86 10.46 -10.07 -2.39
CA LYS A 86 11.86 -9.93 -2.77
C LYS A 86 12.34 -8.47 -2.72
N MET A 87 11.49 -7.52 -3.11
CA MET A 87 11.81 -6.09 -3.09
C MET A 87 11.88 -5.50 -1.67
N PHE A 88 11.03 -5.95 -0.75
CA PHE A 88 11.02 -5.45 0.63
C PHE A 88 11.97 -6.20 1.57
N THR A 89 12.57 -7.30 1.11
CA THR A 89 13.62 -8.03 1.84
C THR A 89 15.03 -7.62 1.37
N SER A 90 15.15 -6.91 0.24
CA SER A 90 16.46 -6.43 -0.25
C SER A 90 16.99 -5.27 0.59
N MET A 91 18.30 -5.00 0.49
CA MET A 91 18.92 -3.87 1.20
C MET A 91 18.39 -2.50 0.73
N ASP A 92 18.02 -2.39 -0.55
CA ASP A 92 17.45 -1.17 -1.15
C ASP A 92 15.93 -1.27 -1.29
N ALA A 93 15.23 -1.42 -0.16
CA ALA A 93 13.79 -1.55 -0.16
C ALA A 93 13.07 -0.26 -0.64
N PRO A 94 11.95 -0.38 -1.39
CA PRO A 94 11.08 0.76 -1.71
C PRO A 94 10.51 1.42 -0.44
N PRO A 95 10.01 2.68 -0.54
CA PRO A 95 9.32 3.37 0.54
C PRO A 95 8.16 2.53 1.08
N VAL A 96 8.03 2.44 2.41
CA VAL A 96 6.93 1.70 3.05
C VAL A 96 5.55 2.27 2.71
N GLU A 97 5.46 3.56 2.38
CA GLU A 97 4.22 4.20 1.94
C GLU A 97 3.60 3.51 0.71
N LEU A 98 4.44 2.88 -0.13
CA LEU A 98 4.01 2.17 -1.34
C LEU A 98 3.07 0.99 -1.05
N ILE A 99 3.27 0.30 0.07
CA ILE A 99 2.43 -0.84 0.49
C ILE A 99 1.39 -0.45 1.54
N ARG A 100 1.34 0.83 1.95
CA ARG A 100 0.34 1.37 2.87
C ARG A 100 -0.90 1.93 2.15
N VAL A 101 -1.26 1.31 1.03
CA VAL A 101 -2.50 1.64 0.32
C VAL A 101 -3.66 0.92 1.04
N PRO A 102 -4.70 1.64 1.52
CA PRO A 102 -5.77 1.00 2.30
C PRO A 102 -6.48 -0.14 1.56
N ALA A 103 -6.76 0.05 0.28
CA ALA A 103 -7.37 -0.99 -0.56
C ALA A 103 -6.49 -2.25 -0.63
N PHE A 104 -5.16 -2.10 -0.67
CA PHE A 104 -4.24 -3.23 -0.69
C PHE A 104 -4.22 -3.97 0.65
N LEU A 105 -4.23 -3.24 1.78
CA LEU A 105 -4.29 -3.85 3.10
C LEU A 105 -5.61 -4.58 3.35
N ASP A 106 -6.72 -4.08 2.81
CA ASP A 106 -8.01 -4.76 2.89
C ASP A 106 -7.99 -6.14 2.20
N LEU A 107 -7.27 -6.26 1.07
CA LEU A 107 -7.07 -7.56 0.41
C LEU A 107 -6.34 -8.57 1.32
N PHE A 108 -5.42 -8.12 2.18
CA PHE A 108 -4.82 -8.99 3.20
C PHE A 108 -5.81 -9.38 4.28
N MET A 109 -6.67 -8.47 4.73
CA MET A 109 -7.71 -8.78 5.71
C MET A 109 -8.63 -9.88 5.19
N GLN A 110 -9.07 -9.74 3.94
CA GLN A 110 -9.93 -10.72 3.28
C GLN A 110 -9.20 -12.06 3.01
N SER A 111 -7.91 -12.03 2.70
CA SER A 111 -7.16 -13.26 2.36
C SER A 111 -6.70 -14.03 3.60
N LEU A 112 -6.22 -13.34 4.65
CA LEU A 112 -5.61 -13.97 5.83
C LEU A 112 -6.61 -14.21 6.97
N PHE A 113 -7.62 -13.35 7.15
CA PHE A 113 -8.46 -13.36 8.34
C PHE A 113 -9.92 -13.74 8.07
N LYS A 114 -10.34 -13.84 6.80
CA LYS A 114 -11.69 -14.30 6.47
C LYS A 114 -11.84 -15.80 6.79
N PRO A 115 -12.84 -16.20 7.58
CA PRO A 115 -13.09 -17.61 7.86
C PRO A 115 -13.26 -18.41 6.57
N GLY A 116 -12.55 -19.54 6.45
CA GLY A 116 -12.61 -20.41 5.28
C GLY A 116 -11.78 -19.96 4.07
N ALA A 117 -11.04 -18.85 4.15
CA ALA A 117 -10.11 -18.48 3.09
C ALA A 117 -8.97 -19.50 2.96
N LYS A 118 -8.74 -19.98 1.74
CA LYS A 118 -7.67 -20.95 1.43
C LYS A 118 -6.44 -20.20 0.92
N ILE A 119 -5.41 -20.09 1.76
CA ILE A 119 -4.09 -19.60 1.38
C ILE A 119 -3.14 -20.78 1.16
N ASN A 120 -2.30 -20.68 0.13
CA ASN A 120 -1.21 -21.62 -0.06
C ASN A 120 -0.15 -21.45 1.04
N GLN A 121 0.11 -22.52 1.80
CA GLN A 121 1.04 -22.52 2.94
C GLN A 121 2.45 -22.12 2.54
N ASP A 122 2.90 -22.52 1.34
CA ASP A 122 4.24 -22.20 0.84
C ASP A 122 4.49 -20.70 0.68
N HIS A 123 3.44 -19.93 0.41
CA HIS A 123 3.55 -18.49 0.25
C HIS A 123 3.11 -17.73 1.51
N LYS A 124 2.43 -18.37 2.46
CA LYS A 124 1.83 -17.73 3.64
C LYS A 124 2.80 -16.83 4.41
N HIS A 125 4.04 -17.29 4.62
CA HIS A 125 5.07 -16.49 5.30
C HIS A 125 5.36 -15.16 4.59
N LYS A 126 5.29 -15.12 3.25
CA LYS A 126 5.50 -13.90 2.46
C LYS A 126 4.36 -12.90 2.64
N TYR A 127 3.12 -13.39 2.73
CA TYR A 127 1.95 -12.55 2.99
C TYR A 127 2.05 -11.90 4.36
N ILE A 128 2.36 -12.70 5.39
CA ILE A 128 2.54 -12.21 6.77
C ILE A 128 3.69 -11.21 6.83
N HIS A 129 4.82 -11.49 6.17
CA HIS A 129 5.97 -10.58 6.15
C HIS A 129 5.62 -9.22 5.56
N ILE A 130 4.95 -9.17 4.39
CA ILE A 130 4.56 -7.89 3.77
C ILE A 130 3.59 -7.11 4.68
N LEU A 131 2.61 -7.78 5.27
CA LEU A 131 1.67 -7.13 6.19
C LEU A 131 2.38 -6.60 7.44
N ALA A 132 3.27 -7.40 8.04
CA ALA A 132 4.06 -7.00 9.19
C ALA A 132 5.02 -5.86 8.86
N TYR A 133 5.63 -5.86 7.67
CA TYR A 133 6.49 -4.78 7.21
C TYR A 133 5.70 -3.48 7.05
N ALA A 134 4.52 -3.54 6.42
CA ALA A 134 3.65 -2.38 6.25
C ALA A 134 3.24 -1.76 7.60
N ALA A 135 2.93 -2.60 8.61
CA ALA A 135 2.51 -2.14 9.93
C ALA A 135 3.66 -1.72 10.83
N GLY A 136 4.80 -2.42 10.80
CA GLY A 136 5.87 -2.30 11.79
C GLY A 136 7.04 -1.41 11.40
N VAL A 137 7.28 -1.18 10.11
CA VAL A 137 8.46 -0.42 9.68
C VAL A 137 8.24 1.08 9.80
N VAL A 138 9.17 1.78 10.45
CA VAL A 138 9.18 3.23 10.54
C VAL A 138 10.40 3.76 9.78
N GLU A 139 10.14 4.54 8.74
CA GLU A 139 11.17 5.20 7.95
C GLU A 139 11.34 6.64 8.42
N THR A 140 12.57 7.06 8.68
CA THR A 140 12.88 8.47 8.89
C THR A 140 13.44 9.06 7.61
N TRP A 141 12.72 10.03 7.05
CA TRP A 141 13.14 10.77 5.86
C TRP A 141 13.83 12.06 6.30
N LYS A 142 15.16 12.13 6.17
CA LYS A 142 15.89 13.40 6.35
C LYS A 142 15.90 14.15 5.01
N LYS A 143 15.30 15.33 4.99
CA LYS A 143 15.35 16.24 3.83
C LYS A 143 16.77 16.81 3.71
N VAL A 144 17.63 16.14 2.94
CA VAL A 144 18.95 16.68 2.57
C VAL A 144 18.72 17.73 1.48
N ARG A 145 19.41 18.87 1.58
CA ARG A 145 19.25 20.06 0.72
C ARG A 145 19.66 19.85 -0.75
N CYS A 146 19.89 18.61 -1.20
CA CYS A 146 20.28 18.26 -2.56
C CYS A 146 19.84 16.82 -2.87
N ASN A 147 18.81 16.64 -3.71
CA ASN A 147 18.26 15.46 -4.43
C ASN A 147 18.47 13.99 -3.98
N SER A 148 19.01 13.71 -2.80
CA SER A 148 19.32 12.36 -2.32
C SER A 148 18.73 12.18 -0.93
N SER A 149 17.56 11.54 -0.86
CA SER A 149 16.92 11.20 0.42
C SER A 149 17.62 9.99 1.03
N SER A 150 18.40 10.20 2.10
CA SER A 150 18.99 9.10 2.87
C SER A 150 17.92 8.43 3.72
N LYS A 151 17.63 7.15 3.43
CA LYS A 151 16.71 6.32 4.21
C LYS A 151 17.44 5.77 5.44
N CYS A 152 16.87 5.96 6.63
CA CYS A 152 17.27 5.22 7.83
C CYS A 152 16.05 4.41 8.27
N VAL A 153 16.15 3.09 8.16
CA VAL A 153 15.07 2.15 8.52
C VAL A 153 15.32 1.71 9.96
N SER A 154 14.50 2.17 10.90
CA SER A 154 14.54 1.65 12.27
C SER A 154 13.66 0.39 12.34
N LEU A 155 14.30 -0.77 12.39
CA LEU A 155 13.66 -2.08 12.48
C LEU A 155 13.15 -2.39 13.91
N PHE A 156 12.72 -1.38 14.67
CA PHE A 156 12.49 -1.49 16.11
C PHE A 156 11.22 -2.30 16.49
N TYR A 157 10.33 -2.57 15.55
CA TYR A 157 8.99 -3.14 15.84
C TYR A 157 8.70 -4.52 15.22
N LEU A 158 9.60 -5.10 14.43
CA LEU A 158 9.38 -6.42 13.83
C LEU A 158 9.25 -7.50 14.93
N PHE A 159 9.90 -7.32 16.07
CA PHE A 159 9.87 -8.28 17.18
C PHE A 159 8.50 -8.35 17.89
N PHE A 160 7.83 -7.21 18.08
CA PHE A 160 6.55 -7.17 18.81
C PHE A 160 5.36 -7.65 17.97
N ILE A 161 5.33 -7.32 16.67
CA ILE A 161 4.22 -7.70 15.79
C ILE A 161 4.28 -9.19 15.43
N VAL A 162 5.49 -9.74 15.21
CA VAL A 162 5.66 -11.19 14.98
C VAL A 162 5.21 -11.98 16.20
N LEU A 163 5.52 -11.52 17.42
CA LEU A 163 5.05 -12.14 18.66
C LEU A 163 3.52 -12.10 18.81
N ALA A 164 2.88 -10.99 18.46
CA ALA A 164 1.42 -10.86 18.54
C ALA A 164 0.69 -11.76 17.51
N ILE A 165 1.24 -11.90 16.31
CA ILE A 165 0.66 -12.73 15.25
C ILE A 165 0.86 -14.22 15.51
N THR A 166 2.00 -14.65 16.10
CA THR A 166 2.19 -16.05 16.49
C THR A 166 1.35 -16.44 17.70
N VAL A 167 1.15 -15.55 18.67
CA VAL A 167 0.30 -15.83 19.85
C VAL A 167 -1.18 -15.91 19.50
N PHE A 168 -1.65 -15.20 18.47
CA PHE A 168 -3.06 -15.30 18.02
C PHE A 168 -3.35 -16.53 17.13
N TRP A 169 -2.34 -17.35 16.83
CA TRP A 169 -2.44 -18.52 15.96
C TRP A 169 -1.92 -19.83 16.63
N LEU A 170 -1.69 -19.80 17.94
CA LEU A 170 -1.47 -20.98 18.80
C LEU A 170 -2.74 -21.23 19.64
#